data_AF-A0AAW2VNI7-F1
#
_entry.id   AF-A0AAW2VNI7-F1
#
_cell.length_a   1.000
_cell.length_b   1.000
_cell.length_c   1.000
_cell.angle_alpha   90.00
_cell.angle_beta   90.00
_cell.angle_gamma   90.00
#
_symmetry.space_group_name_H-M   'P 1'
#
loop_
_entity.id
_entity.type
_entity.pdbx_description
1 polymer ?
#
loop_
_entity_poly.entity_id
_entity_poly.type
_entity_poly.pdbx_seq_one_letter_code
_entity_poly.pdbx_strand_id
1 'polypeptide(L)'
;MDRKAEIEELQDSIENLVVKEEILWKQRGKTLWLAVGDRNMSFFHAKANEGKVRKEIRRIRENNGAEVCDREGVQRVILDYFRSIFASTCPTNEVLEEVLGNKLFIND
;
A
#
# COMPACT_ATOMS: atom_id res chain seq x y z
N MET A 1 -13.39 39.69 52.03
CA MET A 1 -13.94 39.18 50.76
C MET A 1 -12.79 39.20 49.75
N ASP A 2 -11.98 38.15 49.59
CA ASP A 2 -10.99 38.18 48.48
C ASP A 2 -10.36 36.83 48.11
N ARG A 3 -10.07 35.93 49.07
CA ARG A 3 -9.39 34.65 48.74
C ARG A 3 -10.16 33.75 47.78
N LYS A 4 -11.50 33.85 47.74
CA LYS A 4 -12.33 33.02 46.87
C LYS A 4 -12.26 33.49 45.41
N ALA A 5 -12.22 34.80 45.19
CA ALA A 5 -12.10 35.40 43.86
C ALA A 5 -10.68 35.17 43.30
N GLU A 6 -9.65 35.27 44.15
CA GLU A 6 -8.27 34.98 43.76
C GLU A 6 -8.07 33.51 43.35
N ILE A 7 -8.73 32.56 44.04
CA ILE A 7 -8.71 31.14 43.66
C ILE A 7 -9.40 30.92 42.30
N GLU A 8 -10.54 31.57 42.08
CA GLU A 8 -11.31 31.46 40.83
C GLU A 8 -10.54 32.02 39.64
N GLU A 9 -9.88 33.17 39.81
CA GLU A 9 -9.04 33.79 38.78
C GLU A 9 -7.80 32.94 38.44
N LEU A 10 -7.18 32.31 39.45
CA LEU A 10 -6.08 31.37 39.24
C LEU A 10 -6.52 30.10 38.53
N GLN A 11 -7.72 29.59 38.83
CA GLN A 11 -8.29 28.41 38.15
C GLN A 11 -8.54 28.70 36.67
N ASP A 12 -9.17 29.83 36.35
CA ASP A 12 -9.38 30.27 34.96
C ASP A 12 -8.06 30.44 34.21
N SER A 13 -7.03 30.96 34.87
CA SER A 13 -5.69 31.10 34.29
C SER A 13 -5.06 29.75 33.95
N ILE A 14 -5.20 28.76 34.85
CA ILE A 14 -4.70 27.40 34.63
C ILE A 14 -5.43 26.74 33.44
N GLU A 15 -6.76 26.83 33.39
CA GLU A 15 -7.53 26.23 32.30
C GLU A 15 -7.13 26.82 30.94
N ASN A 16 -6.95 28.14 30.87
CA ASN A 16 -6.48 28.82 29.67
C ASN A 16 -5.07 28.37 29.25
N LEU A 17 -4.18 28.13 30.21
CA LEU A 17 -2.83 27.63 29.92
C LEU A 17 -2.85 26.20 29.38
N VAL A 18 -3.69 25.33 29.95
CA VAL A 18 -3.86 23.95 29.48
C VAL A 18 -4.36 23.91 28.04
N VAL A 19 -5.34 24.74 27.70
CA VAL A 19 -5.86 24.83 26.32
C VAL A 19 -4.77 25.29 25.34
N LYS A 20 -3.97 26.28 25.72
CA LYS A 20 -2.85 26.76 24.89
C LYS A 20 -1.78 25.68 24.71
N GLU A 21 -1.47 24.94 25.77
CA GLU A 21 -0.54 23.83 25.72
C GLU A 21 -1.06 22.72 24.77
N GLU A 22 -2.34 22.36 24.86
CA GLU A 22 -2.94 21.36 23.96
C GLU A 22 -2.85 21.79 22.49
N ILE A 23 -3.13 23.06 22.18
CA ILE A 23 -3.00 23.62 20.82
C ILE A 23 -1.55 23.54 20.34
N LEU A 24 -0.58 23.91 21.19
CA LEU A 24 0.85 23.83 20.87
C LEU A 24 1.27 22.38 20.58
N TRP A 25 0.82 21.41 21.37
CA TRP A 25 1.13 20.00 21.15
C TRP A 25 0.50 19.46 19.86
N LYS A 26 -0.72 19.86 19.52
CA LYS A 26 -1.35 19.52 18.23
C LYS A 26 -0.57 20.08 17.04
N GLN A 27 -0.13 21.34 17.13
CA GLN A 27 0.68 21.97 16.09
C GLN A 27 2.04 21.28 15.95
N ARG A 28 2.74 21.04 17.07
CA ARG A 28 4.02 20.31 17.08
C ARG A 28 3.89 18.91 16.51
N GLY A 29 2.84 18.17 16.86
CA GLY A 29 2.56 16.84 16.31
C GLY A 29 2.40 16.86 14.78
N LYS A 30 1.64 17.83 14.25
CA LYS A 30 1.47 18.00 12.80
C LYS A 30 2.78 18.37 12.11
N THR A 31 3.56 19.31 12.66
CA THR A 31 4.86 19.70 12.11
C THR A 31 5.88 18.56 12.18
N LEU A 32 5.91 17.82 13.28
CA LEU A 32 6.75 16.63 13.43
C LEU A 32 6.37 15.56 12.41
N TRP A 33 5.07 15.32 12.22
CA TRP A 33 4.61 14.33 11.25
C TRP A 33 4.91 14.75 9.80
N LEU A 34 4.82 16.05 9.47
CA LEU A 34 5.24 16.58 8.16
C LEU A 34 6.76 16.43 7.96
N ALA A 35 7.57 16.81 8.97
CA ALA A 35 9.01 16.69 8.90
C ALA A 35 9.51 15.23 8.89
N VAL A 36 8.80 14.35 9.60
CA VAL A 36 9.05 12.91 9.56
C VAL A 36 8.54 12.33 8.25
N GLY A 37 7.42 12.76 7.69
CA GLY A 37 6.87 12.29 6.42
C GLY A 37 7.85 12.43 5.26
N ASP A 38 8.51 13.59 5.13
CA ASP A 38 9.58 13.82 4.14
C ASP A 38 10.80 12.91 4.38
N ARG A 39 11.10 12.55 5.64
CA ARG A 39 12.18 11.61 6.01
C ARG A 39 11.79 10.13 5.97
N ASN A 40 10.50 9.82 6.12
CA ASN A 40 9.95 8.45 6.18
C ASN A 40 9.66 7.88 4.79
N MET A 41 9.91 8.65 3.73
CA MET A 41 9.90 8.18 2.35
C MET A 41 10.62 6.83 2.20
N SER A 42 11.74 6.62 2.89
CA SER A 42 12.48 5.34 2.85
C SER A 42 11.64 4.14 3.31
N PHE A 43 10.87 4.29 4.40
CA PHE A 43 10.00 3.24 4.91
C PHE A 43 8.83 2.95 3.96
N PHE A 44 8.17 3.99 3.46
CA PHE A 44 7.06 3.84 2.52
C PHE A 44 7.52 3.29 1.16
N HIS A 45 8.65 3.78 0.65
CA HIS A 45 9.29 3.23 -0.54
C HIS A 45 9.72 1.79 -0.34
N ALA A 46 10.33 1.44 0.80
CA ALA A 46 10.70 0.06 1.11
C ALA A 46 9.46 -0.85 1.18
N LYS A 47 8.36 -0.39 1.80
CA LYS A 47 7.12 -1.16 1.88
C LYS A 47 6.45 -1.35 0.52
N ALA A 48 6.43 -0.32 -0.32
CA ALA A 48 5.96 -0.41 -1.69
C ALA A 48 6.84 -1.35 -2.54
N ASN A 49 8.16 -1.29 -2.35
CA ASN A 49 9.11 -2.15 -3.05
C ASN A 49 8.98 -3.61 -2.58
N GLU A 50 8.74 -3.86 -1.30
CA GLU A 50 8.50 -5.21 -0.76
C GLU A 50 7.29 -5.86 -1.45
N GLY A 51 6.21 -5.10 -1.64
CA GLY A 51 5.03 -5.54 -2.38
C GLY A 51 5.31 -5.83 -3.86
N LYS A 52 6.11 -4.97 -4.51
CA LYS A 52 6.53 -5.17 -5.91
C LYS A 52 7.41 -6.42 -6.06
N VAL A 53 8.39 -6.58 -5.18
CA VAL A 53 9.31 -7.72 -5.16
C VAL A 53 8.58 -9.04 -4.90
N ARG A 54 7.55 -9.03 -4.05
CA ARG A 54 6.73 -10.23 -3.79
C ARG A 54 5.89 -10.65 -5.00
N LYS A 55 5.47 -9.69 -5.83
CA LYS A 55 4.65 -9.93 -7.03
C LYS A 55 5.47 -10.23 -8.28
N GLU A 56 6.80 -10.12 -8.21
CA GLU A 56 7.68 -10.35 -9.33
C GLU A 56 7.88 -11.84 -9.59
N ILE A 57 7.58 -12.28 -10.81
CA ILE A 57 7.89 -13.63 -11.27
C ILE A 57 9.40 -13.69 -11.53
N ARG A 58 10.16 -14.20 -10.55
CA ARG A 58 11.63 -14.26 -10.63
C ARG A 58 12.13 -15.39 -11.51
N ARG A 59 11.44 -16.53 -11.54
CA ARG A 59 11.80 -17.75 -12.29
C ARG A 59 10.56 -18.53 -12.68
N ILE A 60 10.58 -19.14 -13.86
CA ILE A 60 9.59 -20.12 -14.30
C ILE A 60 10.34 -21.40 -14.68
N ARG A 61 9.79 -22.55 -14.29
CA ARG A 61 10.28 -23.87 -14.72
C ARG A 61 9.47 -24.35 -15.92
N GLU A 62 10.15 -24.66 -17.00
CA GLU A 62 9.58 -25.28 -18.21
C GLU A 62 9.30 -26.78 -18.00
N ASN A 63 8.46 -27.35 -18.86
CA ASN A 63 8.09 -28.77 -18.83
C ASN A 63 9.28 -29.73 -19.06
N ASN A 64 10.33 -29.25 -19.71
CA ASN A 64 11.59 -29.97 -19.91
C ASN A 64 12.52 -29.94 -18.67
N GLY A 65 12.09 -29.29 -17.58
CA GLY A 65 12.86 -29.12 -16.35
C GLY A 65 13.83 -27.94 -16.35
N ALA A 66 13.94 -27.18 -17.45
CA ALA A 66 14.78 -25.99 -17.53
C ALA A 66 14.16 -24.83 -16.74
N GLU A 67 15.01 -24.04 -16.07
CA GLU A 67 14.57 -22.84 -15.34
C GLU A 67 14.94 -21.58 -16.12
N VAL A 68 13.96 -20.71 -16.31
CA VAL A 68 14.09 -19.47 -17.07
C VAL A 68 13.94 -18.30 -16.09
N CYS A 69 14.94 -17.42 -16.08
CA CYS A 69 15.02 -16.28 -15.15
C CYS A 69 15.00 -14.94 -15.86
N ASP A 70 15.23 -14.92 -17.18
CA ASP A 70 15.20 -13.73 -18.00
C ASP A 70 13.76 -13.35 -18.38
N ARG A 71 13.51 -12.04 -18.46
CA ARG A 71 12.16 -11.50 -18.71
C ARG A 71 11.59 -11.97 -20.05
N GLU A 72 12.42 -12.07 -21.07
CA GLU A 72 12.03 -12.47 -22.43
C GLU A 72 11.64 -13.95 -22.47
N GLY A 73 12.42 -14.81 -21.84
CA GLY A 73 12.15 -16.23 -21.69
C GLY A 73 10.92 -16.49 -20.84
N VAL A 74 10.75 -15.78 -19.71
CA VAL A 74 9.51 -15.85 -18.90
C VAL A 74 8.28 -15.50 -19.73
N GLN A 75 8.35 -14.42 -20.52
CA GLN A 75 7.27 -14.02 -21.43
C GLN A 75 6.99 -15.12 -22.47
N ARG A 76 8.04 -15.69 -23.08
CA ARG A 76 7.91 -16.77 -24.07
C ARG A 76 7.21 -17.99 -23.48
N VAL A 77 7.66 -18.47 -22.31
CA VAL A 77 7.09 -19.66 -21.66
C VAL A 77 5.62 -19.47 -21.31
N ILE A 78 5.25 -18.29 -20.80
CA ILE A 78 3.86 -17.95 -20.51
C ILE A 78 3.02 -17.97 -21.80
N LEU A 79 3.51 -17.33 -22.87
CA LEU A 79 2.80 -17.28 -24.15
C LEU A 79 2.64 -18.67 -24.76
N ASP A 80 3.67 -19.50 -24.72
CA ASP A 80 3.63 -20.86 -25.29
C ASP A 80 2.67 -21.77 -24.50
N TYR A 81 2.66 -21.65 -23.16
CA TYR A 81 1.70 -22.35 -22.31
C TYR A 81 0.27 -21.97 -22.65
N PHE A 82 -0.06 -20.67 -22.66
CA PHE A 82 -1.43 -20.24 -22.96
C PHE A 82 -1.82 -20.54 -24.41
N ARG A 83 -0.90 -20.38 -25.38
CA ARG A 83 -1.13 -20.80 -26.76
C ARG A 83 -1.48 -22.28 -26.84
N SER A 84 -0.76 -23.16 -26.14
CA SER A 84 -1.06 -24.59 -26.14
C SER A 84 -2.44 -24.89 -25.56
N ILE A 85 -2.83 -24.22 -24.46
CA ILE A 85 -4.13 -24.42 -23.82
C ILE A 85 -5.24 -23.96 -24.76
N PHE A 86 -5.15 -22.74 -25.27
CA PHE A 86 -6.18 -22.16 -26.13
C PHE A 86 -6.22 -22.78 -27.53
N ALA A 87 -5.12 -23.36 -28.02
CA ALA A 87 -5.12 -24.12 -29.26
C ALA A 87 -5.65 -25.56 -29.08
N SER A 88 -5.45 -26.17 -27.90
CA SER A 88 -5.88 -27.55 -27.64
C SER A 88 -7.40 -27.71 -27.44
N THR A 89 -8.09 -26.66 -26.97
CA THR A 89 -9.51 -26.72 -26.62
C THR A 89 -10.44 -26.07 -27.63
N CYS A 90 -9.92 -25.43 -28.71
CA CYS A 90 -10.69 -24.59 -29.64
C CYS A 90 -11.87 -23.85 -28.96
N PRO A 91 -11.62 -23.11 -27.86
CA PRO A 91 -12.70 -22.51 -27.11
C PRO A 91 -13.38 -21.45 -27.97
N THR A 92 -14.71 -21.49 -28.06
CA THR A 92 -15.49 -20.41 -28.67
C THR A 92 -15.27 -19.11 -27.90
N ASN A 93 -15.39 -17.96 -28.58
CA ASN A 93 -15.21 -16.64 -27.94
C ASN A 93 -16.07 -16.47 -26.68
N GLU A 94 -17.23 -17.14 -26.60
CA GLU A 94 -18.11 -17.15 -25.43
C GLU A 94 -17.44 -17.75 -24.18
N VAL A 95 -16.69 -18.85 -24.32
CA VAL A 95 -15.98 -19.51 -23.20
C VAL A 95 -14.79 -18.66 -22.74
N LEU A 96 -14.13 -17.96 -23.66
CA LEU A 96 -13.02 -17.05 -23.32
C LEU A 96 -13.51 -15.85 -22.52
N GLU A 97 -14.64 -15.25 -22.91
CA GLU A 97 -15.26 -14.13 -22.21
C GLU A 97 -15.73 -14.53 -20.79
N GLU A 98 -16.24 -15.75 -20.59
CA GLU A 98 -16.63 -16.25 -19.27
C GLU A 98 -15.42 -16.41 -18.32
N VAL A 99 -14.33 -16.98 -18.83
CA VAL A 99 -13.12 -17.23 -18.02
C VAL A 99 -12.37 -15.94 -17.71
N LEU A 100 -12.32 -15.00 -18.65
CA LEU A 100 -11.65 -13.70 -18.49
C LEU A 100 -12.51 -12.66 -17.77
N GLY A 101 -13.84 -12.75 -17.89
CA GLY A 101 -14.81 -11.85 -17.27
C GLY A 101 -14.86 -11.92 -15.75
N ASN A 102 -14.35 -13.00 -15.15
CA ASN A 102 -14.28 -13.17 -13.70
C ASN A 102 -13.16 -12.37 -12.98
N LYS A 103 -12.58 -11.36 -13.63
CA LYS A 103 -11.59 -10.45 -13.02
C LYS A 103 -11.93 -8.97 -13.23
N LEU A 104 -13.13 -8.55 -12.82
CA LEU A 104 -13.44 -7.12 -12.66
C LEU A 104 -14.10 -6.73 -11.33
N PHE A 105 -14.11 -7.61 -10.32
CA PHE A 105 -14.43 -7.21 -8.94
C PHE A 105 -13.19 -7.34 -8.05
N ILE A 106 -12.20 -6.49 -8.31
CA ILE A 106 -11.46 -5.92 -7.18
C ILE A 106 -12.44 -4.91 -6.59
N ASN A 107 -13.13 -5.31 -5.51
CA ASN A 107 -13.86 -4.37 -4.67
C ASN A 107 -12.82 -3.39 -4.11
N ASP A 108 -12.79 -2.17 -4.64
CA ASP A 108 -12.33 -0.98 -3.92
C ASP A 108 -13.41 -0.52 -2.94
#